data_AF-A0A8J6ZLK2-F1
#
_entry.id   AF-A0A8J6ZLK2-F1
#
_cell.length_a   1.000
_cell.length_b   1.000
_cell.length_c   1.000
_cell.angle_alpha   90.00
_cell.angle_beta   90.00
_cell.angle_gamma   90.00
#
_symmetry.space_group_name_H-M   'P 1'
#
loop_
_entity.id
_entity.type
_entity.pdbx_description
1 polymer ?
#
loop_
_entity_poly.entity_id
_entity_poly.type
_entity_poly.pdbx_seq_one_letter_code
_entity_poly.pdbx_strand_id
1 'polypeptide(L)'
;MANEILKNEQLNDAQLDNVAGGTRLETFADGNELYKRGLLTEEQASKSAPVRDLLHKMGYAGYQDNGGIMNGNIYTDKNGTMITREQFWKNFDAENGTKIIR
;
A
#
# COMPACT_ATOMS: atom_id res chain seq x y z
N MET A 1 -7.20 -21.86 -17.58
CA MET A 1 -6.52 -20.54 -17.64
C MET A 1 -6.77 -19.65 -16.42
N ALA A 2 -7.72 -19.93 -15.52
CA ALA A 2 -7.92 -19.13 -14.29
C ALA A 2 -6.91 -19.41 -13.15
N ASN A 3 -6.23 -20.56 -13.16
CA ASN A 3 -5.36 -21.00 -12.06
C ASN A 3 -3.94 -20.41 -12.05
N GLU A 4 -3.48 -19.78 -13.14
CA GLU A 4 -2.17 -19.11 -13.15
C GLU A 4 -2.23 -17.68 -12.63
N ILE A 5 -3.41 -17.04 -12.68
CA ILE A 5 -3.60 -15.67 -12.19
C ILE A 5 -3.50 -15.63 -10.65
N LEU A 6 -4.09 -16.62 -9.96
CA LEU A 6 -4.09 -16.68 -8.48
C LEU A 6 -2.71 -16.98 -7.86
N LYS A 7 -1.77 -17.57 -8.61
CA LYS A 7 -0.36 -17.72 -8.17
C LYS A 7 0.48 -16.46 -8.43
N ASN A 8 -0.01 -15.53 -9.26
CA ASN A 8 0.72 -14.33 -9.71
C ASN A 8 0.37 -13.04 -8.93
N GLU A 9 -0.51 -13.11 -7.93
CA GLU A 9 -0.97 -11.91 -7.20
C GLU A 9 -0.09 -11.56 -5.98
N GLN A 10 0.94 -12.38 -5.69
CA GLN A 10 1.96 -12.12 -4.67
C GLN A 10 3.23 -11.59 -5.33
N LEU A 11 3.35 -10.27 -5.37
CA LEU A 11 4.52 -9.54 -5.83
C LEU A 11 5.74 -9.78 -4.94
N ASN A 12 6.94 -9.78 -5.54
CA ASN A 12 8.20 -9.75 -4.81
C ASN A 12 8.59 -8.33 -4.39
N ASP A 13 9.62 -8.20 -3.56
CA ASP A 13 10.03 -6.89 -3.03
C ASP A 13 10.44 -5.91 -4.16
N ALA A 14 11.08 -6.40 -5.23
CA ALA A 14 11.42 -5.56 -6.38
C ALA A 14 10.18 -5.07 -7.17
N GLN A 15 9.08 -5.82 -7.14
CA GLN A 15 7.79 -5.43 -7.74
C GLN A 15 6.93 -4.56 -6.83
N LEU A 16 7.26 -4.52 -5.54
CA LEU A 16 6.67 -3.67 -4.51
C LEU A 16 7.50 -2.43 -4.22
N ASP A 17 8.68 -2.35 -4.83
CA ASP A 17 9.45 -1.12 -4.91
C ASP A 17 8.57 -0.03 -5.53
N ASN A 18 8.49 1.13 -4.87
CA ASN A 18 7.57 2.23 -5.18
C ASN A 18 6.08 2.05 -4.77
N VAL A 19 5.73 1.10 -3.90
CA VAL A 19 4.38 1.01 -3.28
C VAL A 19 4.41 1.57 -1.86
N ALA A 20 3.27 2.03 -1.32
CA ALA A 20 3.19 2.32 0.12
C ALA A 20 3.71 1.20 0.99
N GLY A 21 4.66 1.59 1.84
CA GLY A 21 5.39 0.68 2.71
C GLY A 21 6.60 -0.04 2.09
N GLY A 22 6.75 -0.06 0.76
CA GLY A 22 7.95 -0.51 0.03
C GLY A 22 8.40 -1.97 0.26
N THR A 23 7.65 -2.76 1.03
CA THR A 23 8.00 -4.14 1.40
C THR A 23 6.75 -5.02 1.39
N ARG A 24 6.95 -6.35 1.30
CA ARG A 24 5.85 -7.31 1.47
C ARG A 24 5.09 -7.14 2.79
N LEU A 25 5.80 -7.03 3.91
CA LEU A 25 5.19 -6.91 5.24
C LEU A 25 4.27 -5.70 5.32
N GLU A 26 4.74 -4.58 4.82
CA GLU A 26 4.01 -3.32 4.88
C GLU A 26 2.85 -3.31 3.88
N THR A 27 3.01 -3.96 2.73
CA THR A 27 1.91 -4.19 1.78
C THR A 27 0.77 -4.99 2.41
N PHE A 28 1.07 -6.02 3.22
CA PHE A 28 0.03 -6.74 3.96
C PHE A 28 -0.67 -5.86 4.99
N ALA A 29 0.10 -5.07 5.73
CA ALA A 29 -0.43 -4.16 6.72
C ALA A 29 -1.30 -3.06 6.04
N ASP A 30 -0.89 -2.58 4.87
CA ASP A 30 -1.64 -1.61 4.07
C ASP A 30 -2.91 -2.24 3.48
N GLY A 31 -2.85 -3.51 3.07
CA GLY A 31 -4.03 -4.29 2.70
C GLY A 31 -5.07 -4.32 3.82
N ASN A 32 -4.65 -4.54 5.06
CA ASN A 32 -5.55 -4.50 6.22
C ASN A 32 -6.17 -3.10 6.42
N GLU A 33 -5.40 -2.03 6.25
CA GLU A 33 -5.91 -0.66 6.34
C GLU A 33 -6.94 -0.34 5.23
N LEU A 34 -6.75 -0.86 4.02
CA LEU A 34 -7.69 -0.72 2.91
C LEU A 34 -8.96 -1.56 3.12
N TYR A 35 -8.83 -2.76 3.68
CA TYR A 35 -9.96 -3.62 4.06
C TYR A 35 -10.84 -2.98 5.13
N LYS A 36 -10.23 -2.43 6.19
CA LYS A 36 -10.94 -1.67 7.24
C LYS A 36 -11.73 -0.50 6.70
N ARG A 37 -11.26 0.13 5.61
CA ARG A 37 -11.94 1.22 4.88
C ARG A 37 -12.96 0.74 3.86
N GLY A 38 -13.03 -0.57 3.60
CA GLY A 38 -13.91 -1.17 2.60
C GLY A 38 -13.55 -0.91 1.16
N LEU A 39 -12.29 -0.56 0.91
CA LEU A 39 -11.77 -0.37 -0.43
C LEU A 39 -11.32 -1.69 -1.05
N LEU A 40 -10.98 -2.68 -0.21
CA LEU A 40 -10.67 -4.05 -0.61
C LEU A 40 -11.55 -5.05 0.16
N THR A 41 -11.82 -6.19 -0.46
CA THR A 41 -12.29 -7.38 0.26
C THR A 41 -11.16 -8.00 1.08
N GLU A 42 -11.48 -8.86 2.04
CA GLU A 42 -10.48 -9.59 2.82
C GLU A 42 -9.53 -10.40 1.92
N GLU A 43 -10.09 -11.07 0.90
CA GLU A 43 -9.31 -11.82 -0.09
C GLU A 43 -8.32 -10.90 -0.83
N GLN A 44 -8.77 -9.73 -1.29
CA GLN A 44 -7.91 -8.79 -2.00
C GLN A 44 -6.85 -8.17 -1.10
N ALA A 45 -7.19 -7.88 0.15
CA ALA A 45 -6.27 -7.33 1.14
C ALA A 45 -5.13 -8.29 1.51
N SER A 46 -5.35 -9.60 1.35
CA SER A 46 -4.32 -10.62 1.54
C SER A 46 -3.36 -10.77 0.35
N LYS A 47 -3.53 -10.00 -0.73
CA LYS A 47 -2.75 -10.11 -1.97
C LYS A 47 -2.05 -8.80 -2.24
N SER A 48 -0.78 -8.84 -2.61
CA SER A 48 0.02 -7.62 -2.77
C SER A 48 -0.25 -6.87 -4.08
N ALA A 49 -0.66 -7.57 -5.15
CA ALA A 49 -1.04 -6.91 -6.41
C ALA A 49 -2.29 -6.01 -6.28
N PRO A 50 -3.43 -6.45 -5.72
CA PRO A 50 -4.59 -5.57 -5.51
C PRO A 50 -4.31 -4.36 -4.63
N VAL A 51 -3.49 -4.53 -3.58
CA VAL A 51 -3.08 -3.44 -2.69
C VAL A 51 -2.28 -2.39 -3.46
N ARG A 52 -1.23 -2.82 -4.16
CA ARG A 52 -0.44 -1.93 -5.02
C ARG A 52 -1.32 -1.21 -6.03
N ASP A 53 -2.11 -1.95 -6.80
CA ASP A 53 -2.84 -1.40 -7.93
C ASP A 53 -3.85 -0.34 -7.48
N LEU A 54 -4.50 -0.55 -6.32
CA LEU A 54 -5.38 0.43 -5.72
C LEU A 54 -4.61 1.69 -5.28
N LEU A 55 -3.53 1.53 -4.51
CA LEU A 55 -2.72 2.66 -4.04
C LEU A 55 -2.15 3.47 -5.21
N HIS A 56 -1.67 2.80 -6.25
CA HIS A 56 -1.19 3.43 -7.48
C HIS A 56 -2.29 4.23 -8.17
N LYS A 57 -3.47 3.62 -8.34
CA LYS A 57 -4.64 4.28 -8.94
C LYS A 57 -5.04 5.53 -8.17
N MET A 58 -4.82 5.55 -6.86
CA MET A 58 -5.14 6.68 -5.98
C MET A 58 -4.00 7.70 -5.86
N GLY A 59 -2.91 7.54 -6.61
CA GLY A 59 -1.78 8.48 -6.62
C GLY A 59 -0.81 8.31 -5.46
N TYR A 60 -0.79 7.14 -4.82
CA TYR A 60 0.19 6.73 -3.81
C TYR A 60 1.22 5.75 -4.39
N ALA A 61 1.45 5.83 -5.70
CA ALA A 61 2.59 5.20 -6.36
C ALA A 61 3.84 6.06 -6.14
N GLY A 62 4.88 5.49 -5.54
CA GLY A 62 6.20 6.09 -5.52
C GLY A 62 6.59 6.65 -4.17
N TYR A 63 7.10 5.77 -3.31
CA TYR A 63 8.16 6.16 -2.40
C TYR A 63 9.43 6.18 -3.20
N GLN A 64 9.92 7.37 -3.54
CA GLN A 64 11.32 7.50 -3.91
C GLN A 64 12.13 6.92 -2.76
N ASP A 65 12.81 5.80 -3.03
CA ASP A 65 13.72 5.16 -2.09
C ASP A 65 14.78 6.17 -1.65
N ASN A 66 14.54 6.84 -0.52
CA ASN A 66 15.51 7.67 0.20
C ASN A 66 16.21 6.84 1.30
N GLY A 67 16.44 5.55 1.04
CA GLY A 67 17.17 4.62 1.89
C GLY A 67 16.32 3.54 2.57
N GLY A 68 15.09 3.32 2.10
CA GLY A 68 14.25 2.16 2.38
C GLY A 68 14.25 1.67 3.83
N ILE A 69 14.15 0.35 4.00
CA ILE A 69 14.20 -0.35 5.30
C ILE A 69 15.42 0.09 6.15
N MET A 70 16.54 0.49 5.52
CA MET A 70 17.75 0.88 6.24
C MET A 70 17.60 2.20 7.03
N ASN A 71 16.68 3.07 6.64
CA ASN A 71 16.41 4.34 7.33
C ASN A 71 15.12 4.31 8.17
N GLY A 72 14.42 3.16 8.22
CA GLY A 72 13.21 2.97 9.04
C GLY A 72 11.97 3.77 8.59
N ASN A 73 12.05 4.47 7.45
CA ASN A 73 10.96 5.28 6.91
C ASN A 73 10.63 4.88 5.47
N ILE A 74 9.36 4.53 5.28
CA ILE A 74 8.78 3.94 4.06
C ILE A 74 7.48 4.67 3.64
N TYR A 75 7.11 5.72 4.39
CA TYR A 75 5.94 6.55 4.14
C TYR A 75 6.37 8.01 3.95
N THR A 76 5.71 8.68 3.02
CA THR A 76 5.96 10.02 2.47
C THR A 76 4.63 10.57 1.95
N ASP A 77 4.51 11.90 1.94
CA ASP A 77 3.40 12.57 1.28
C ASP A 77 3.61 12.64 -0.25
N LYS A 78 2.66 13.27 -0.95
CA LYS A 78 2.71 13.50 -2.40
C LYS A 78 3.86 14.41 -2.86
N ASN A 79 4.51 15.11 -1.93
CA ASN A 79 5.67 15.96 -2.20
C ASN A 79 7.00 15.22 -1.94
N GLY A 80 6.95 13.94 -1.56
CA GLY A 80 8.13 13.14 -1.20
C GLY A 80 8.66 13.42 0.21
N THR A 81 7.92 14.14 1.06
CA THR A 81 8.30 14.41 2.45
C THR A 81 8.04 13.19 3.30
N MET A 82 9.03 12.68 4.05
CA MET A 82 8.85 11.57 4.98
C MET A 82 7.78 11.87 6.05
N ILE A 83 6.88 10.92 6.26
CA ILE A 83 5.81 11.01 7.27
C ILE A 83 5.66 9.67 7.98
N THR A 84 4.96 9.67 9.12
CA THR A 84 4.63 8.42 9.81
C THR A 84 3.53 7.67 9.06
N ARG A 85 3.44 6.34 9.27
CA ARG A 85 2.32 5.52 8.78
C ARG A 85 0.95 6.08 9.20
N GLU A 86 0.84 6.52 10.46
CA GLU A 86 -0.40 7.12 10.97
C GLU A 86 -0.75 8.39 10.19
N GLN A 87 0.24 9.25 9.93
CA GLN A 87 0.02 10.47 9.16
C GLN A 87 -0.33 10.16 7.70
N PHE A 88 0.28 9.14 7.11
CA PHE A 88 -0.08 8.67 5.76
C PHE A 88 -1.57 8.31 5.68
N TRP A 89 -2.07 7.48 6.60
CA TRP A 89 -3.47 7.08 6.58
C TRP A 89 -4.43 8.22 6.94
N LYS A 90 -4.03 9.17 7.80
CA LYS A 90 -4.80 10.41 8.02
C LYS A 90 -4.94 11.24 6.75
N ASN A 91 -3.84 11.42 6.01
CA ASN A 91 -3.85 12.15 4.74
C ASN A 91 -4.70 11.41 3.71
N PHE A 92 -4.54 10.09 3.61
CA PHE A 92 -5.35 9.23 2.75
C PHE A 92 -6.85 9.40 3.01
N ASP A 93 -7.27 9.37 4.28
CA ASP A 93 -8.66 9.56 4.67
C ASP A 93 -9.19 10.95 4.31
N ALA A 94 -8.41 11.99 4.59
CA ALA A 94 -8.78 13.37 4.27
C ALA A 94 -8.91 13.61 2.76
N GLU A 95 -8.00 13.04 1.96
CA GLU A 95 -7.95 13.26 0.51
C GLU A 95 -9.01 12.46 -0.26
N ASN A 96 -9.37 11.27 0.24
CA ASN A 96 -10.27 10.35 -0.46
C ASN A 96 -11.67 10.29 0.17
N GLY A 97 -11.90 11.02 1.26
CA GLY A 97 -13.16 10.97 2.00
C GLY A 97 -13.42 9.60 2.62
N THR A 98 -12.37 8.86 2.96
CA THR A 98 -12.47 7.52 3.54
C THR A 98 -12.39 7.57 5.06
N LYS A 99 -12.82 6.48 5.70
CA LYS A 99 -12.70 6.26 7.15
C LYS A 99 -12.73 4.78 7.44
N ILE A 100 -12.25 4.38 8.62
CA ILE A 100 -12.40 3.01 9.11
C ILE A 100 -13.89 2.71 9.34
N ILE A 101 -14.36 1.61 8.78
CA ILE A 101 -15.75 1.13 8.86
C ILE A 101 -15.87 -0.34 9.30
N ARG A 102 -14.75 -1.03 9.55
CA ARG A 102 -14.67 -2.38 10.09
C ARG A 102 -13.59 -2.45 11.17
#